data_AF-A0A9E5RLC5-F1
#
_entry.id   AF-A0A9E5RLC5-F1
#
_cell.length_a   1.000
_cell.length_b   1.000
_cell.length_c   1.000
_cell.angle_alpha   90.00
_cell.angle_beta   90.00
_cell.angle_gamma   90.00
#
_symmetry.space_group_name_H-M   'P 1'
#
loop_
_entity.id
_entity.type
_entity.pdbx_description
1 polymer ?
#
loop_
_entity_poly.entity_id
_entity_poly.type
_entity_poly.pdbx_seq_one_letter_code
_entity_poly.pdbx_strand_id
1 'polypeptide(L)'
;MKAPIRRIFLFVLSFIFAVGINSQFLSAQSTELAASEAGDRIAEVEQLWRGQYEAYFGNQLVGTPLTAEQISTTLGRLTNETGKKFALIYAFPQPEELELLLVIPDTLPVRVTLPEARQPVLLEAANEFKAAVSRPVRTGEHLTSAKQLYDWLIAPLESRLQAENIDTLILCGGAILRSLPFAALHDGQQFLVEKYNLGLVPAFNLINQQHSNFRNEKVLAMGASEFQAMPALHAVPLELSTITQNIWQSEVFLNQEFTLTNLIEQIESGEFGIVHLATHAQFRPGTPENSYIQLWQNDKLTLDQLRQLNWSELPVELLVLSACQTALGDRQAELGFAG
;
A
#
# COMPACT_ATOMS: atom_id res chain seq x y z
N MET A 1 40.98 -36.27 56.51
CA MET A 1 40.43 -34.93 56.80
C MET A 1 39.81 -34.38 55.51
N LYS A 2 38.52 -34.00 55.60
CA LYS A 2 37.63 -33.41 54.57
C LYS A 2 37.16 -34.33 53.42
N ALA A 3 35.89 -34.71 53.53
CA ALA A 3 35.06 -35.39 52.55
C ALA A 3 34.58 -34.44 51.42
N PRO A 4 34.23 -34.97 50.23
CA PRO A 4 33.65 -34.18 49.16
C PRO A 4 32.14 -33.95 49.38
N ILE A 5 31.73 -32.68 49.35
CA ILE A 5 30.33 -32.25 49.44
C ILE A 5 29.63 -32.57 48.11
N ARG A 6 28.67 -33.50 48.15
CA ARG A 6 27.67 -33.73 47.10
C ARG A 6 26.79 -32.48 46.96
N ARG A 7 26.74 -31.88 45.76
CA ARG A 7 25.66 -30.96 45.39
C ARG A 7 24.50 -31.78 44.83
N ILE A 8 23.39 -31.79 45.58
CA ILE A 8 22.11 -32.36 45.20
C ILE A 8 21.45 -31.41 44.19
N PHE A 9 21.11 -31.92 43.02
CA PHE A 9 20.21 -31.26 42.08
C PHE A 9 18.79 -31.36 42.63
N LEU A 10 18.17 -30.22 42.95
CA LEU A 10 16.76 -30.14 43.30
C LEU A 10 15.98 -29.86 42.02
N PHE A 11 15.36 -30.90 41.45
CA PHE A 11 14.35 -30.73 40.40
C PHE A 11 13.03 -30.35 41.10
N VAL A 12 12.65 -29.08 41.01
CA VAL A 12 11.31 -28.64 41.42
C VAL A 12 10.40 -28.81 40.21
N LEU A 13 9.66 -29.92 40.22
CA LEU A 13 8.57 -30.20 39.29
C LEU A 13 7.33 -29.40 39.77
N SER A 14 7.20 -28.15 39.36
CA SER A 14 5.97 -27.39 39.62
C SER A 14 4.97 -27.62 38.49
N PHE A 15 4.08 -28.58 38.73
CA PHE A 15 2.77 -28.65 38.10
C PHE A 15 2.02 -27.34 38.38
N ILE A 16 1.86 -26.49 37.37
CA ILE A 16 0.89 -25.40 37.42
C ILE A 16 -0.37 -25.90 36.71
N PHE A 17 -1.41 -26.07 37.53
CA PHE A 17 -2.79 -26.30 37.10
C PHE A 17 -3.18 -25.26 36.05
N ALA A 18 -3.65 -25.74 34.91
CA ALA A 18 -4.37 -24.94 33.94
C ALA A 18 -5.67 -24.43 34.59
N VAL A 19 -5.63 -23.21 35.12
CA VAL A 19 -6.84 -22.43 35.36
C VAL A 19 -7.21 -21.83 34.02
N GLY A 20 -8.22 -22.41 33.38
CA GLY A 20 -8.83 -21.89 32.17
C GLY A 20 -9.36 -20.48 32.43
N ILE A 21 -8.61 -19.48 31.99
CA ILE A 21 -9.15 -18.16 31.73
C ILE A 21 -9.80 -18.27 30.37
N ASN A 22 -11.12 -18.28 30.41
CA ASN A 22 -12.01 -18.29 29.27
C ASN A 22 -11.88 -16.95 28.54
N SER A 23 -10.83 -16.78 27.73
CA SER A 23 -10.78 -15.71 26.75
C SER A 23 -11.66 -16.14 25.58
N GLN A 24 -12.93 -15.74 25.61
CA GLN A 24 -13.77 -15.66 24.41
C GLN A 24 -13.14 -14.62 23.49
N PHE A 25 -12.07 -15.00 22.79
CA PHE A 25 -11.79 -14.42 21.50
C PHE A 25 -12.96 -14.81 20.60
N LEU A 26 -13.63 -13.82 20.02
CA LEU A 26 -14.47 -14.06 18.86
C LEU A 26 -13.59 -14.75 17.82
N SER A 27 -13.69 -16.07 17.72
CA SER A 27 -13.26 -16.76 16.52
C SER A 27 -14.20 -16.26 15.43
N ALA A 28 -13.74 -15.35 14.58
CA ALA A 28 -14.35 -15.18 13.28
C ALA A 28 -14.51 -16.60 12.70
N GLN A 29 -15.73 -17.01 12.40
CA GLN A 29 -15.96 -18.25 11.68
C GLN A 29 -15.50 -18.00 10.24
N SER A 30 -14.18 -18.04 10.03
CA SER A 30 -13.57 -18.05 8.72
C SER A 30 -13.98 -19.35 8.04
N THR A 31 -14.89 -19.27 7.08
CA THR A 31 -15.24 -20.42 6.26
C THR A 31 -14.16 -20.55 5.19
N GLU A 32 -13.17 -21.40 5.42
CA GLU A 32 -12.13 -21.68 4.43
C GLU A 32 -12.76 -22.49 3.29
N LEU A 33 -12.97 -21.82 2.16
CA LEU A 33 -13.57 -22.42 0.97
C LEU A 33 -12.53 -23.20 0.14
N ALA A 34 -12.99 -24.05 -0.77
CA ALA A 34 -12.09 -24.87 -1.59
C ALA A 34 -11.14 -24.00 -2.43
N ALA A 35 -9.88 -24.45 -2.58
CA ALA A 35 -8.85 -23.70 -3.29
C ALA A 35 -9.21 -23.32 -4.74
N SER A 36 -9.99 -24.16 -5.42
CA SER A 36 -10.51 -23.85 -6.76
C SER A 36 -11.46 -22.64 -6.73
N GLU A 37 -12.35 -22.58 -5.76
CA GLU A 37 -13.30 -21.47 -5.61
C GLU A 37 -12.57 -20.16 -5.24
N ALA A 38 -11.53 -20.24 -4.40
CA ALA A 38 -10.69 -19.08 -4.08
C ALA A 38 -9.92 -18.58 -5.32
N GLY A 39 -9.38 -19.51 -6.12
CA GLY A 39 -8.67 -19.18 -7.36
C GLY A 39 -9.55 -18.50 -8.41
N ASP A 40 -10.74 -19.04 -8.66
CA ASP A 40 -11.71 -18.45 -9.58
C ASP A 40 -12.14 -17.05 -9.11
N ARG A 41 -12.35 -16.91 -7.80
CA ARG A 41 -12.71 -15.63 -7.19
C ARG A 41 -11.64 -14.54 -7.36
N ILE A 42 -10.36 -14.90 -7.26
CA ILE A 42 -9.25 -13.96 -7.51
C ILE A 42 -9.30 -13.45 -8.95
N ALA A 43 -9.49 -14.35 -9.92
CA ALA A 43 -9.58 -13.96 -11.34
C ALA A 43 -10.78 -13.04 -11.61
N GLU A 44 -11.92 -13.28 -10.96
CA GLU A 44 -13.09 -12.40 -11.02
C GLU A 44 -12.80 -11.00 -10.46
N VAL A 45 -12.15 -10.90 -9.30
CA VAL A 45 -11.81 -9.62 -8.67
C VAL A 45 -10.82 -8.82 -9.51
N GLU A 46 -9.78 -9.48 -10.05
CA GLU A 46 -8.82 -8.87 -10.97
C GLU A 46 -9.51 -8.29 -12.23
N GLN A 47 -10.45 -9.03 -12.82
CA GLN A 47 -11.18 -8.56 -13.99
C GLN A 47 -12.16 -7.43 -13.64
N LEU A 48 -12.84 -7.52 -12.50
CA LEU A 48 -13.75 -6.48 -12.03
C LEU A 48 -13.02 -5.16 -11.82
N TRP A 49 -11.92 -5.16 -11.07
CA TRP A 49 -11.18 -3.94 -10.77
C TRP A 49 -10.52 -3.36 -12.01
N ARG A 50 -9.95 -4.20 -12.89
CA ARG A 50 -9.51 -3.75 -14.21
C ARG A 50 -10.60 -2.97 -14.94
N GLY A 51 -11.81 -3.53 -15.01
CA GLY A 51 -12.95 -2.85 -15.65
C GLY A 51 -13.31 -1.51 -14.99
N GLN A 52 -13.15 -1.37 -13.67
CA GLN A 52 -13.35 -0.09 -12.97
C GLN A 52 -12.34 0.97 -13.39
N TYR A 53 -11.05 0.62 -13.50
CA TYR A 53 -10.02 1.54 -13.96
C TYR A 53 -10.18 1.85 -15.45
N GLU A 54 -10.50 0.87 -16.30
CA GLU A 54 -10.81 1.09 -17.73
C GLU A 54 -11.97 2.09 -17.92
N ALA A 55 -13.03 1.94 -17.12
CA ALA A 55 -14.18 2.86 -17.14
C ALA A 55 -13.81 4.27 -16.64
N TYR A 56 -13.01 4.38 -15.57
CA TYR A 56 -12.57 5.66 -15.02
C TYR A 56 -11.68 6.44 -15.99
N PHE A 57 -10.77 5.72 -16.66
CA PHE A 57 -9.80 6.29 -17.58
C PHE A 57 -10.28 6.37 -19.04
N GLY A 58 -11.41 5.76 -19.37
CA GLY A 58 -12.01 5.76 -20.70
C GLY A 58 -11.21 4.98 -21.75
N ASN A 59 -10.31 4.08 -21.35
CA ASN A 59 -9.42 3.32 -22.24
C ASN A 59 -9.37 1.86 -21.83
N GLN A 60 -9.13 0.96 -22.80
CA GLN A 60 -8.83 -0.43 -22.50
C GLN A 60 -7.39 -0.56 -22.01
N LEU A 61 -7.20 -1.29 -20.92
CA LEU A 61 -5.87 -1.66 -20.45
C LEU A 61 -5.39 -2.84 -21.31
N VAL A 62 -4.09 -3.12 -21.32
CA VAL A 62 -3.51 -4.26 -22.05
C VAL A 62 -3.30 -5.42 -21.07
N GLY A 63 -3.30 -6.67 -21.55
CA GLY A 63 -3.08 -7.87 -20.74
C GLY A 63 -4.35 -8.67 -20.45
N THR A 64 -4.17 -9.91 -19.98
CA THR A 64 -5.26 -10.82 -19.60
C THR A 64 -5.41 -10.89 -18.08
N PRO A 65 -6.58 -11.26 -17.55
CA PRO A 65 -6.73 -11.58 -16.14
C PRO A 65 -5.71 -12.63 -15.70
N LEU A 66 -5.14 -12.44 -14.52
CA LEU A 66 -4.20 -13.40 -13.94
C LEU A 66 -4.95 -14.42 -13.11
N THR A 67 -4.55 -15.68 -13.23
CA THR A 67 -5.01 -16.74 -12.32
C THR A 67 -4.22 -16.69 -11.01
N ALA A 68 -4.77 -17.26 -9.94
CA ALA A 68 -4.06 -17.40 -8.67
C ALA A 68 -2.72 -18.15 -8.81
N GLU A 69 -2.62 -19.11 -9.74
CA GLU A 69 -1.39 -19.84 -10.03
C GLU A 69 -0.32 -18.95 -10.68
N GLN A 70 -0.71 -18.10 -11.65
CA GLN A 70 0.19 -17.15 -12.29
C GLN A 70 0.69 -16.09 -11.31
N ILE A 71 -0.20 -15.62 -10.42
CA ILE A 71 0.16 -14.73 -9.32
C ILE A 71 1.16 -15.40 -8.38
N SER A 72 0.84 -16.60 -7.89
CA SER A 72 1.72 -17.38 -7.00
C SER A 72 3.11 -17.58 -7.60
N THR A 73 3.17 -17.95 -8.88
CA THR A 73 4.44 -18.08 -9.64
C THR A 73 5.21 -16.76 -9.69
N THR A 74 4.52 -15.65 -9.92
CA THR A 74 5.12 -14.31 -9.97
C THR A 74 5.69 -13.90 -8.62
N LEU A 75 4.94 -14.10 -7.53
CA LEU A 75 5.41 -13.83 -6.17
C LEU A 75 6.60 -14.73 -5.79
N GLY A 76 6.63 -15.99 -6.24
CA GLY A 76 7.76 -16.89 -6.05
C GLY A 76 9.01 -16.42 -6.79
N ARG A 77 8.85 -15.94 -8.02
CA ARG A 77 9.94 -15.30 -8.77
C ARG A 77 10.48 -14.05 -8.07
N LEU A 78 9.60 -13.14 -7.62
CA LEU A 78 9.99 -11.95 -6.85
C LEU A 78 10.74 -12.32 -5.56
N THR A 79 10.33 -13.41 -4.90
CA THR A 79 11.02 -13.94 -3.72
C THR A 79 12.45 -14.35 -4.06
N ASN A 80 12.66 -15.04 -5.18
CA ASN A 80 13.98 -15.46 -5.63
C ASN A 80 14.87 -14.27 -6.05
N GLU A 81 14.28 -13.24 -6.68
CA GLU A 81 15.01 -12.06 -7.15
C GLU A 81 15.42 -11.11 -6.02
N THR A 82 14.59 -10.97 -4.98
CA THR A 82 14.78 -9.97 -3.91
C THR A 82 15.24 -10.56 -2.58
N GLY A 83 15.05 -11.87 -2.39
CA GLY A 83 15.25 -12.54 -1.10
C GLY A 83 14.19 -12.22 -0.04
N LYS A 84 13.08 -11.56 -0.41
CA LYS A 84 11.94 -11.25 0.47
C LYS A 84 10.74 -12.12 0.14
N LYS A 85 10.05 -12.64 1.15
CA LYS A 85 8.83 -13.44 0.92
C LYS A 85 7.60 -12.53 0.83
N PHE A 86 6.82 -12.71 -0.22
CA PHE A 86 5.64 -11.90 -0.51
C PHE A 86 4.34 -12.65 -0.25
N ALA A 87 3.33 -11.92 0.22
CA ALA A 87 1.94 -12.34 0.18
C ALA A 87 1.10 -11.26 -0.50
N LEU A 88 0.14 -11.68 -1.32
CA LEU A 88 -0.85 -10.79 -1.92
C LEU A 88 -2.18 -10.96 -1.20
N ILE A 89 -2.75 -9.87 -0.72
CA ILE A 89 -4.03 -9.85 -0.03
C ILE A 89 -4.99 -8.96 -0.82
N TYR A 90 -6.08 -9.55 -1.28
CA TYR A 90 -7.25 -8.83 -1.76
C TYR A 90 -8.19 -8.62 -0.58
N ALA A 91 -8.53 -7.37 -0.29
CA ALA A 91 -9.62 -7.04 0.62
C ALA A 91 -10.79 -6.49 -0.20
N PHE A 92 -11.86 -7.28 -0.33
CA PHE A 92 -12.99 -7.02 -1.20
C PHE A 92 -14.27 -6.77 -0.39
N PRO A 93 -14.66 -5.50 -0.16
CA PRO A 93 -15.89 -5.18 0.54
C PRO A 93 -17.12 -5.55 -0.27
N GLN A 94 -18.01 -6.34 0.32
CA GLN A 94 -19.30 -6.75 -0.24
C GLN A 94 -20.45 -6.13 0.58
N PRO A 95 -21.68 -6.07 0.03
CA PRO A 95 -22.82 -5.52 0.76
C PRO A 95 -23.04 -6.14 2.14
N GLU A 96 -22.86 -7.47 2.25
CA GLU A 96 -23.19 -8.24 3.46
C GLU A 96 -21.95 -8.78 4.22
N GLU A 97 -20.75 -8.65 3.67
CA GLU A 97 -19.53 -9.18 4.29
C GLU A 97 -18.28 -8.48 3.76
N LEU A 98 -17.14 -8.67 4.43
CA LEU A 98 -15.82 -8.44 3.84
C LEU A 98 -15.24 -9.78 3.40
N GLU A 99 -14.75 -9.83 2.18
CA GLU A 99 -14.08 -10.99 1.63
C GLU A 99 -12.58 -10.74 1.53
N LEU A 100 -11.76 -11.63 2.08
CA LEU A 100 -10.32 -11.63 1.94
C LEU A 100 -9.87 -12.79 1.07
N LEU A 101 -8.98 -12.52 0.12
CA LEU A 101 -8.31 -13.54 -0.69
C LEU A 101 -6.81 -13.41 -0.48
N LEU A 102 -6.14 -14.50 -0.14
CA LEU A 102 -4.71 -14.54 0.13
C LEU A 102 -4.03 -15.47 -0.88
N VAL A 103 -2.98 -14.96 -1.52
CA VAL A 103 -2.08 -15.72 -2.38
C VAL A 103 -0.66 -15.65 -1.83
N ILE A 104 -0.06 -16.82 -1.62
CA ILE A 104 1.33 -16.99 -1.21
C ILE A 104 2.00 -17.98 -2.17
N PRO A 105 3.28 -17.77 -2.57
CA PRO A 105 4.04 -18.68 -3.41
C PRO A 105 3.94 -20.14 -2.97
N ASP A 106 3.76 -21.07 -3.92
CA ASP A 106 3.76 -22.53 -3.68
C ASP A 106 2.67 -23.04 -2.73
N THR A 107 1.62 -22.25 -2.51
CA THR A 107 0.49 -22.60 -1.65
C THR A 107 -0.84 -22.48 -2.39
N LEU A 108 -1.86 -23.18 -1.89
CA LEU A 108 -3.22 -22.98 -2.36
C LEU A 108 -3.74 -21.61 -1.89
N PRO A 109 -4.48 -20.88 -2.75
CA PRO A 109 -5.10 -19.62 -2.38
C PRO A 109 -6.13 -19.85 -1.27
N VAL A 110 -6.20 -18.89 -0.35
CA VAL A 110 -7.10 -18.92 0.80
C VAL A 110 -8.17 -17.86 0.63
N ARG A 111 -9.41 -18.20 0.99
CA ARG A 111 -10.56 -17.29 1.00
C ARG A 111 -11.15 -17.25 2.41
N VAL A 112 -11.35 -16.05 2.93
CA VAL A 112 -11.96 -15.80 4.25
C VAL A 112 -13.10 -14.81 4.07
N THR A 113 -14.26 -15.08 4.67
CA THR A 113 -15.38 -14.15 4.71
C THR A 113 -15.65 -13.69 6.14
N LEU A 114 -16.02 -12.42 6.28
CA LEU A 114 -16.23 -11.73 7.56
C LEU A 114 -17.57 -11.00 7.51
N PRO A 115 -18.69 -11.67 7.86
CA PRO A 115 -20.02 -11.06 7.86
C PRO A 115 -20.15 -9.85 8.79
N GLU A 116 -19.38 -9.80 9.88
CA GLU A 116 -19.34 -8.68 10.82
C GLU A 116 -18.79 -7.38 10.21
N ALA A 117 -17.98 -7.50 9.16
CA ALA A 117 -17.33 -6.39 8.46
C ALA A 117 -18.05 -6.02 7.15
N ARG A 118 -19.39 -6.15 7.13
CA ARG A 118 -20.23 -5.73 6.01
C ARG A 118 -20.04 -4.26 5.63
N GLN A 119 -20.27 -3.92 4.36
CA GLN A 119 -19.87 -2.64 3.77
C GLN A 119 -20.21 -1.37 4.59
N PRO A 120 -21.43 -1.17 5.15
CA PRO A 120 -21.72 0.03 5.93
C PRO A 120 -20.86 0.15 7.20
N VAL A 121 -20.63 -0.97 7.88
CA VAL A 121 -19.84 -1.04 9.11
C VAL A 121 -18.36 -0.82 8.81
N LEU A 122 -17.86 -1.43 7.74
CA LEU A 122 -16.50 -1.23 7.28
C LEU A 122 -16.23 0.23 6.87
N LEU A 123 -17.16 0.85 6.16
CA LEU A 123 -17.07 2.24 5.73
C LEU A 123 -17.01 3.20 6.93
N GLU A 124 -17.84 2.97 7.94
CA GLU A 124 -17.82 3.75 9.18
C GLU A 124 -16.46 3.65 9.87
N ALA A 125 -15.99 2.43 10.14
CA ALA A 125 -14.67 2.21 10.78
C ALA A 125 -13.51 2.81 9.97
N ALA A 126 -13.51 2.65 8.64
CA ALA A 126 -12.49 3.22 7.76
C ALA A 126 -12.49 4.75 7.78
N ASN A 127 -13.67 5.39 7.79
CA ASN A 127 -13.78 6.85 7.85
C ASN A 127 -13.36 7.39 9.22
N GLU A 128 -13.75 6.73 10.30
CA GLU A 128 -13.30 7.09 11.65
C GLU A 128 -11.78 6.99 11.77
N PHE A 129 -11.20 5.91 11.26
CA PHE A 129 -9.76 5.71 11.27
C PHE A 129 -9.03 6.77 10.45
N LYS A 130 -9.46 7.04 9.21
CA LYS A 130 -8.89 8.10 8.36
C LYS A 130 -8.97 9.48 9.02
N ALA A 131 -10.10 9.80 9.63
CA ALA A 131 -10.29 11.07 10.33
C ALA A 131 -9.40 11.19 11.58
N ALA A 132 -9.21 10.10 12.31
CA ALA A 132 -8.38 10.07 13.51
C ALA A 132 -6.89 10.18 13.18
N VAL A 133 -6.40 9.47 12.16
CA VAL A 133 -4.99 9.54 11.72
C VAL A 133 -4.64 10.93 11.18
N SER A 134 -5.59 11.60 10.53
CA SER A 134 -5.39 12.95 9.98
C SER A 134 -5.39 14.06 11.05
N ARG A 135 -5.65 13.73 12.33
CA ARG A 135 -5.75 14.68 13.45
C ARG A 135 -4.70 14.36 14.53
N PRO A 136 -3.45 14.84 14.38
CA PRO A 136 -2.34 14.49 15.27
C PRO A 136 -2.49 14.99 16.72
N VAL A 137 -3.49 15.84 17.02
CA VAL A 137 -3.66 16.51 18.32
C VAL A 137 -4.25 15.58 19.40
N ARG A 138 -4.80 14.41 19.02
CA ARG A 138 -5.46 13.49 19.95
C ARG A 138 -4.79 12.12 19.96
N THR A 139 -3.75 11.99 20.79
CA THR A 139 -2.97 10.76 20.93
C THR A 139 -3.86 9.58 21.31
N GLY A 140 -3.85 8.52 20.49
CA GLY A 140 -4.48 7.24 20.80
C GLY A 140 -5.94 7.06 20.31
N GLU A 141 -6.64 8.11 19.88
CA GLU A 141 -8.04 7.95 19.37
C GLU A 141 -8.11 7.05 18.12
N HIS A 142 -7.06 7.01 17.32
CA HIS A 142 -7.00 6.15 16.14
C HIS A 142 -6.84 4.66 16.49
N LEU A 143 -6.37 4.31 17.69
CA LEU A 143 -5.99 2.92 18.01
C LEU A 143 -7.20 1.98 18.05
N THR A 144 -8.38 2.46 18.44
CA THR A 144 -9.60 1.62 18.48
C THR A 144 -10.01 1.19 17.08
N SER A 145 -10.15 2.14 16.15
CA SER A 145 -10.51 1.84 14.77
C SER A 145 -9.37 1.17 14.00
N ALA A 146 -8.11 1.53 14.29
CA ALA A 146 -6.93 0.82 13.77
C ALA A 146 -6.95 -0.66 14.13
N LYS A 147 -7.28 -0.97 15.39
CA LYS A 147 -7.37 -2.34 15.87
C LYS A 147 -8.54 -3.10 15.26
N GLN A 148 -9.72 -2.49 15.22
CA GLN A 148 -10.88 -3.12 14.60
C GLN A 148 -10.61 -3.48 13.13
N LEU A 149 -10.02 -2.56 12.37
CA LEU A 149 -9.64 -2.80 10.98
C LEU A 149 -8.51 -3.82 10.85
N TYR A 150 -7.54 -3.82 11.75
CA TYR A 150 -6.52 -4.88 11.80
C TYR A 150 -7.15 -6.26 12.03
N ASP A 151 -8.06 -6.36 13.00
CA ASP A 151 -8.73 -7.59 13.39
C ASP A 151 -9.60 -8.16 12.24
N TRP A 152 -10.10 -7.29 11.34
CA TRP A 152 -10.78 -7.72 10.13
C TRP A 152 -9.85 -8.02 8.96
N LEU A 153 -8.85 -7.17 8.68
CA LEU A 153 -8.09 -7.23 7.43
C LEU A 153 -6.85 -8.13 7.48
N ILE A 154 -6.24 -8.28 8.67
CA ILE A 154 -4.93 -8.93 8.81
C ILE A 154 -4.99 -10.12 9.76
N ALA A 155 -5.61 -9.96 10.94
CA ALA A 155 -5.64 -11.00 11.96
C ALA A 155 -6.15 -12.38 11.46
N PRO A 156 -7.16 -12.48 10.59
CA PRO A 156 -7.63 -13.77 10.08
C PRO A 156 -6.60 -14.52 9.22
N LEU A 157 -5.63 -13.79 8.65
CA LEU A 157 -4.59 -14.33 7.77
C LEU A 157 -3.25 -14.55 8.50
N GLU A 158 -3.10 -14.00 9.71
CA GLU A 158 -1.83 -13.85 10.40
C GLU A 158 -1.12 -15.17 10.69
N SER A 159 -1.86 -16.21 11.08
CA SER A 159 -1.28 -17.54 11.31
C SER A 159 -0.59 -18.10 10.05
N ARG A 160 -1.16 -17.85 8.87
CA ARG A 160 -0.59 -18.27 7.58
C ARG A 160 0.61 -17.41 7.21
N LEU A 161 0.50 -16.09 7.34
CA LEU A 161 1.59 -15.15 7.07
C LEU A 161 2.83 -15.50 7.92
N GLN A 162 2.63 -15.85 9.19
CA GLN A 162 3.69 -16.26 10.11
C GLN A 162 4.26 -17.64 9.74
N ALA A 163 3.42 -18.63 9.44
CA ALA A 163 3.87 -19.98 9.07
C ALA A 163 4.78 -19.95 7.83
N GLU A 164 4.47 -19.08 6.86
CA GLU A 164 5.23 -18.94 5.62
C GLU A 164 6.41 -17.95 5.74
N ASN A 165 6.53 -17.26 6.88
CA ASN A 165 7.55 -16.23 7.17
C ASN A 165 7.52 -15.07 6.17
N ILE A 166 6.34 -14.51 5.92
CA ILE A 166 6.15 -13.41 4.97
C ILE A 166 6.85 -12.13 5.46
N ASP A 167 7.60 -11.48 4.58
CA ASP A 167 8.26 -10.19 4.82
C ASP A 167 7.44 -9.00 4.29
N THR A 168 6.78 -9.19 3.16
CA THR A 168 6.15 -8.12 2.38
C THR A 168 4.70 -8.45 2.06
N LEU A 169 3.79 -7.53 2.39
CA LEU A 169 2.38 -7.60 2.01
C LEU A 169 2.12 -6.68 0.83
N ILE A 170 1.64 -7.25 -0.26
CA ILE A 170 1.02 -6.52 -1.36
C ILE A 170 -0.49 -6.49 -1.08
N LEU A 171 -1.05 -5.30 -0.96
CA LEU A 171 -2.42 -5.06 -0.54
C LEU A 171 -3.21 -4.48 -1.71
N CYS A 172 -4.23 -5.20 -2.14
CA CYS A 172 -5.21 -4.68 -3.07
C CYS A 172 -6.52 -4.40 -2.33
N GLY A 173 -6.83 -3.12 -2.14
CA GLY A 173 -8.06 -2.67 -1.50
C GLY A 173 -9.17 -2.46 -2.51
N GLY A 174 -10.36 -3.00 -2.25
CA GLY A 174 -11.57 -2.57 -2.95
C GLY A 174 -11.95 -1.13 -2.59
N ALA A 175 -13.06 -0.65 -3.17
CA ALA A 175 -13.65 0.63 -2.79
C ALA A 175 -13.77 0.75 -1.26
N ILE A 176 -13.59 1.94 -0.68
CA ILE A 176 -13.45 2.22 0.76
C ILE A 176 -12.02 2.01 1.28
N LEU A 177 -11.36 0.94 0.83
CA LEU A 177 -10.07 0.51 1.38
C LEU A 177 -8.86 1.03 0.60
N ARG A 178 -9.02 1.48 -0.65
CA ARG A 178 -7.92 2.04 -1.46
C ARG A 178 -7.20 3.21 -0.79
N SER A 179 -7.95 4.05 -0.08
CA SER A 179 -7.43 5.20 0.66
C SER A 179 -7.06 4.90 2.13
N LEU A 180 -7.08 3.63 2.54
CA LEU A 180 -6.86 3.27 3.94
C LEU A 180 -5.36 3.37 4.30
N PRO A 181 -5.00 4.01 5.43
CA PRO A 181 -3.61 4.04 5.89
C PRO A 181 -3.23 2.70 6.54
N PHE A 182 -3.06 1.66 5.72
CA PHE A 182 -2.74 0.29 6.16
C PHE A 182 -1.51 0.22 7.08
N ALA A 183 -0.50 1.05 6.81
CA ALA A 183 0.71 1.16 7.63
C ALA A 183 0.42 1.47 9.10
N ALA A 184 -0.66 2.21 9.38
CA ALA A 184 -1.07 2.62 10.72
C ALA A 184 -2.12 1.69 11.35
N LEU A 185 -2.51 0.58 10.70
CA LEU A 185 -3.27 -0.48 11.36
C LEU A 185 -2.45 -1.02 12.54
N HIS A 186 -3.11 -1.42 13.62
CA HIS A 186 -2.44 -1.72 14.87
C HIS A 186 -3.04 -2.95 15.53
N ASP A 187 -2.23 -3.95 15.88
CA ASP A 187 -2.73 -5.23 16.43
C ASP A 187 -3.12 -5.15 17.92
N GLY A 188 -2.74 -4.04 18.58
CA GLY A 188 -2.85 -3.84 20.03
C GLY A 188 -1.49 -3.73 20.71
N GLN A 189 -0.40 -4.09 20.01
CA GLN A 189 0.98 -4.01 20.47
C GLN A 189 1.86 -3.19 19.53
N GLN A 190 1.73 -3.37 18.22
CA GLN A 190 2.56 -2.72 17.20
C GLN A 190 1.75 -2.40 15.94
N PHE A 191 2.24 -1.44 15.16
CA PHE A 191 1.69 -1.07 13.86
C PHE A 191 2.06 -2.08 12.77
N LEU A 192 1.23 -2.19 11.74
CA LEU A 192 1.43 -3.14 10.65
C LEU A 192 2.76 -2.91 9.91
N VAL A 193 3.16 -1.64 9.74
CA VAL A 193 4.44 -1.26 9.12
C VAL A 193 5.66 -1.69 9.93
N GLU A 194 5.50 -1.95 11.23
CA GLU A 194 6.57 -2.49 12.08
C GLU A 194 6.73 -4.00 11.89
N LYS A 195 5.75 -4.67 11.29
CA LYS A 195 5.72 -6.13 11.08
C LYS A 195 6.10 -6.53 9.66
N TYR A 196 5.68 -5.76 8.66
CA TYR A 196 5.84 -6.10 7.24
C TYR A 196 6.23 -4.88 6.41
N ASN A 197 6.95 -5.13 5.31
CA ASN A 197 7.00 -4.16 4.22
C ASN A 197 5.63 -4.13 3.53
N LEU A 198 5.17 -2.96 3.10
CA LEU A 198 3.83 -2.79 2.53
C LEU A 198 3.94 -2.21 1.12
N GLY A 199 3.22 -2.82 0.18
CA GLY A 199 2.94 -2.25 -1.13
C GLY A 199 1.43 -2.21 -1.36
N LEU A 200 0.87 -1.06 -1.73
CA LEU A 200 -0.53 -0.93 -2.09
C LEU A 200 -0.63 -0.86 -3.60
N VAL A 201 -1.55 -1.64 -4.19
CA VAL A 201 -1.71 -1.70 -5.64
C VAL A 201 -3.19 -1.70 -6.03
N PRO A 202 -3.55 -1.09 -7.17
CA PRO A 202 -4.95 -1.03 -7.65
C PRO A 202 -5.55 -2.41 -7.90
N ALA A 203 -4.75 -3.25 -8.56
CA ALA A 203 -4.94 -4.69 -8.75
C ALA A 203 -3.58 -5.25 -9.20
N PHE A 204 -3.36 -6.56 -9.05
CA PHE A 204 -2.05 -7.15 -9.32
C PHE A 204 -1.74 -7.23 -10.81
N ASN A 205 -2.75 -7.37 -11.69
CA ASN A 205 -2.57 -7.33 -13.14
C ASN A 205 -2.34 -5.92 -13.72
N LEU A 206 -2.49 -4.87 -12.90
CA LEU A 206 -2.37 -3.47 -13.34
C LEU A 206 -1.00 -2.85 -13.06
N ILE A 207 -0.12 -3.57 -12.38
CA ILE A 207 1.23 -3.09 -12.05
C ILE A 207 2.27 -3.76 -12.94
N ASN A 208 3.44 -3.11 -13.06
CA ASN A 208 4.62 -3.78 -13.55
C ASN A 208 5.10 -4.80 -12.49
N GLN A 209 5.12 -6.08 -12.87
CA GLN A 209 5.50 -7.18 -11.99
C GLN A 209 6.99 -7.55 -12.09
N GLN A 210 7.75 -6.80 -12.89
CA GLN A 210 9.20 -6.97 -12.99
C GLN A 210 9.88 -6.24 -11.84
N HIS A 211 10.88 -6.89 -11.25
CA HIS A 211 11.73 -6.22 -10.28
C HIS A 211 12.75 -5.37 -11.03
N SER A 212 12.81 -4.09 -10.71
CA SER A 212 13.87 -3.18 -11.13
C SER A 212 14.69 -2.72 -9.93
N ASN A 213 16.00 -2.60 -10.13
CA ASN A 213 16.91 -2.09 -9.10
C ASN A 213 17.31 -0.67 -9.44
N PHE A 214 16.66 0.29 -8.81
CA PHE A 214 16.89 1.71 -9.06
C PHE A 214 18.01 2.31 -8.20
N ARG A 215 18.73 1.56 -7.34
CA ARG A 215 19.68 2.12 -6.34
C ARG A 215 20.76 3.07 -6.87
N ASN A 216 21.11 2.99 -8.15
CA ASN A 216 22.17 3.80 -8.76
C ASN A 216 21.64 4.76 -9.84
N GLU A 217 20.32 4.91 -9.96
CA GLU A 217 19.72 5.82 -10.92
C GLU A 217 20.01 7.29 -10.58
N LYS A 218 19.86 8.19 -11.55
CA LYS A 218 19.83 9.63 -11.24
C LYS A 218 18.43 10.06 -10.83
N VAL A 219 18.36 11.06 -9.95
CA VAL A 219 17.10 11.67 -9.50
C VAL A 219 16.88 13.01 -10.19
N LEU A 220 15.76 13.12 -10.90
CA LEU A 220 15.18 14.40 -11.30
C LEU A 220 14.35 14.94 -10.13
N ALA A 221 14.86 15.94 -9.42
CA ALA A 221 14.22 16.51 -8.25
C ALA A 221 13.62 17.88 -8.59
N MET A 222 12.30 17.98 -8.71
CA MET A 222 11.63 19.22 -9.06
C MET A 222 10.60 19.64 -8.01
N GLY A 223 10.37 20.93 -7.84
CA GLY A 223 9.36 21.38 -6.90
C GLY A 223 9.06 22.88 -6.90
N ALA A 224 7.96 23.25 -6.24
CA ALA A 224 7.58 24.63 -6.01
C ALA A 224 7.40 24.88 -4.51
N SER A 225 8.01 25.96 -4.04
CA SER A 225 7.93 26.41 -2.64
C SER A 225 7.06 27.67 -2.50
N GLU A 226 6.92 28.43 -3.58
CA GLU A 226 6.17 29.68 -3.64
C GLU A 226 4.92 29.52 -4.53
N PHE A 227 3.80 30.05 -4.08
CA PHE A 227 2.51 29.97 -4.79
C PHE A 227 1.73 31.27 -4.63
N GLN A 228 0.98 31.66 -5.65
CA GLN A 228 0.13 32.86 -5.60
C GLN A 228 -1.19 32.61 -4.87
N ALA A 229 -1.80 31.44 -5.10
CA ALA A 229 -3.15 31.10 -4.62
C ALA A 229 -3.16 29.95 -3.59
N MET A 230 -1.98 29.51 -3.11
CA MET A 230 -1.84 28.43 -2.13
C MET A 230 -0.81 28.81 -1.06
N PRO A 231 -0.85 28.19 0.12
CA PRO A 231 0.18 28.38 1.13
C PRO A 231 1.57 28.00 0.61
N ALA A 232 2.58 28.79 0.97
CA ALA A 232 3.97 28.46 0.66
C ALA A 232 4.40 27.15 1.34
N LEU A 233 5.22 26.37 0.65
CA LEU A 233 5.82 25.14 1.15
C LEU A 233 7.30 25.38 1.46
N HIS A 234 7.58 26.06 2.57
CA HIS A 234 8.93 26.51 2.95
C HIS A 234 9.96 25.38 3.10
N ALA A 235 9.52 24.14 3.29
CA ALA A 235 10.40 22.98 3.43
C ALA A 235 10.87 22.40 2.09
N VAL A 236 10.21 22.72 0.96
CA VAL A 236 10.55 22.16 -0.36
C VAL A 236 12.01 22.41 -0.76
N PRO A 237 12.59 23.61 -0.61
CA PRO A 237 14.00 23.81 -0.96
C PRO A 237 14.95 22.96 -0.11
N LEU A 238 14.64 22.79 1.18
CA LEU A 238 15.41 21.92 2.08
C LEU A 238 15.28 20.45 1.65
N GLU A 239 14.07 19.99 1.35
CA GLU A 239 13.79 18.64 0.85
C GLU A 239 14.59 18.32 -0.41
N LEU A 240 14.49 19.16 -1.45
CA LEU A 240 15.20 18.94 -2.71
C LEU A 240 16.72 18.96 -2.51
N SER A 241 17.25 19.91 -1.73
CA SER A 241 18.70 19.96 -1.43
C SER A 241 19.20 18.75 -0.63
N THR A 242 18.35 18.13 0.20
CA THR A 242 18.74 16.97 1.01
C THR A 242 18.92 15.74 0.13
N ILE A 243 18.07 15.58 -0.90
CA ILE A 243 18.18 14.49 -1.89
C ILE A 243 19.52 14.56 -2.62
N THR A 244 19.94 15.77 -3.02
CA THR A 244 21.13 15.98 -3.85
C THR A 244 22.44 15.87 -3.11
N GLN A 245 22.46 16.17 -1.81
CA GLN A 245 23.70 16.25 -1.05
C GLN A 245 24.17 14.91 -0.48
N ASN A 246 23.27 13.93 -0.33
CA ASN A 246 23.54 12.81 0.58
C ASN A 246 23.35 11.40 0.00
N ILE A 247 22.52 11.23 -1.04
CA ILE A 247 22.03 9.87 -1.37
C ILE A 247 22.10 9.56 -2.88
N TRP A 248 21.84 10.51 -3.78
CA TRP A 248 21.71 10.24 -5.22
C TRP A 248 22.43 11.29 -6.08
N GLN A 249 22.90 10.90 -7.28
CA GLN A 249 23.23 11.87 -8.32
C GLN A 249 21.91 12.49 -8.81
N SER A 250 21.85 13.81 -8.89
CA SER A 250 20.55 14.47 -9.10
C SER A 250 20.67 15.83 -9.76
N GLU A 251 19.61 16.22 -10.46
CA GLU A 251 19.42 17.58 -10.95
C GLU A 251 18.19 18.20 -10.28
N VAL A 252 18.28 19.50 -9.95
CA VAL A 252 17.24 20.20 -9.19
C VAL A 252 16.67 21.34 -10.00
N PHE A 253 15.34 21.39 -10.06
CA PHE A 253 14.60 22.50 -10.66
C PHE A 253 13.57 23.04 -9.67
N LEU A 254 13.76 24.27 -9.21
CA LEU A 254 12.93 24.89 -8.18
C LEU A 254 12.14 26.06 -8.76
N ASN A 255 10.91 26.21 -8.30
CA ASN A 255 10.06 27.37 -8.59
C ASN A 255 9.96 27.64 -10.10
N GLN A 256 10.56 28.71 -10.63
CA GLN A 256 10.48 29.12 -12.04
C GLN A 256 10.95 28.04 -13.02
N GLU A 257 11.78 27.11 -12.57
CA GLU A 257 12.28 26.01 -13.39
C GLU A 257 11.38 24.76 -13.30
N PHE A 258 10.43 24.72 -12.37
CA PHE A 258 9.47 23.63 -12.21
C PHE A 258 8.22 23.83 -13.08
N THR A 259 8.43 23.74 -14.40
CA THR A 259 7.37 23.88 -15.42
C THR A 259 7.07 22.53 -16.07
N LEU A 260 5.89 22.41 -16.72
CA LEU A 260 5.52 21.19 -17.43
C LEU A 260 6.50 20.88 -18.58
N THR A 261 6.89 21.91 -19.33
CA THR A 261 7.84 21.79 -20.43
C THR A 261 9.18 21.25 -19.95
N ASN A 262 9.76 21.83 -18.90
CA ASN A 262 11.03 21.35 -18.38
C ASN A 262 10.92 19.93 -17.82
N LEU A 263 9.82 19.61 -17.10
CA LEU A 263 9.59 18.24 -16.61
C LEU A 263 9.61 17.21 -17.75
N ILE A 264 8.90 17.49 -18.85
CA ILE A 264 8.85 16.59 -20.02
C ILE A 264 10.25 16.49 -20.66
N GLU A 265 10.92 17.63 -20.90
CA GLU A 265 12.27 17.65 -21.50
C GLU A 265 13.27 16.82 -20.69
N GLN A 266 13.25 16.93 -19.36
CA GLN A 266 14.15 16.18 -18.49
C GLN A 266 13.82 14.69 -18.44
N ILE A 267 12.54 14.32 -18.41
CA ILE A 267 12.13 12.90 -18.44
C ILE A 267 12.52 12.26 -19.78
N GLU A 268 12.26 12.95 -20.89
CA GLU A 268 12.55 12.46 -22.25
C GLU A 268 14.06 12.42 -22.57
N SER A 269 14.90 13.11 -21.81
CA SER A 269 16.37 12.99 -21.91
C SER A 269 16.86 11.56 -21.68
N GLY A 270 16.09 10.75 -20.93
CA GLY A 270 16.43 9.39 -20.57
C GLY A 270 17.53 9.27 -19.51
N GLU A 271 17.91 10.37 -18.84
CA GLU A 271 19.00 10.36 -17.86
C GLU A 271 18.57 9.96 -16.44
N PHE A 272 17.27 10.05 -16.13
CA PHE A 272 16.76 9.92 -14.76
C PHE A 272 15.87 8.69 -14.60
N GLY A 273 16.31 7.75 -13.76
CA GLY A 273 15.49 6.61 -13.35
C GLY A 273 14.57 6.90 -12.17
N ILE A 274 14.71 8.07 -11.52
CA ILE A 274 13.82 8.52 -10.44
C ILE A 274 13.35 9.94 -10.69
N VAL A 275 12.06 10.16 -10.48
CA VAL A 275 11.44 11.49 -10.52
C VAL A 275 10.87 11.80 -9.15
N HIS A 276 11.28 12.92 -8.55
CA HIS A 276 10.79 13.41 -7.26
C HIS A 276 10.13 14.77 -7.45
N LEU A 277 8.82 14.87 -7.17
CA LEU A 277 8.05 16.10 -7.29
C LEU A 277 7.59 16.57 -5.91
N ALA A 278 8.02 17.76 -5.48
CA ALA A 278 7.68 18.35 -4.18
C ALA A 278 6.85 19.63 -4.35
N THR A 279 5.54 19.55 -4.10
CA THR A 279 4.59 20.63 -4.40
C THR A 279 3.19 20.39 -3.79
N HIS A 280 2.19 21.21 -4.10
CA HIS A 280 0.78 20.90 -3.83
C HIS A 280 0.19 19.95 -4.87
N ALA A 281 -0.74 19.11 -4.46
CA ALA A 281 -1.60 18.35 -5.37
C ALA A 281 -3.05 18.47 -4.91
N GLN A 282 -3.98 18.26 -5.84
CA GLN A 282 -5.40 18.17 -5.53
C GLN A 282 -6.01 16.97 -6.25
N PHE A 283 -6.51 16.03 -5.46
CA PHE A 283 -7.17 14.83 -5.98
C PHE A 283 -8.67 15.00 -5.82
N ARG A 284 -9.33 15.23 -6.95
CA ARG A 284 -10.73 15.61 -7.02
C ARG A 284 -11.57 14.45 -7.57
N PRO A 285 -12.82 14.33 -7.11
CA PRO A 285 -13.78 13.38 -7.67
C PRO A 285 -14.10 13.69 -9.14
N GLY A 286 -14.77 12.76 -9.81
CA GLY A 286 -15.15 12.88 -11.21
C GLY A 286 -14.10 12.31 -12.16
N THR A 287 -13.72 13.07 -13.18
CA THR A 287 -12.85 12.59 -14.26
C THR A 287 -11.36 12.85 -13.96
N PRO A 288 -10.43 12.11 -14.58
CA PRO A 288 -8.99 12.26 -14.33
C PRO A 288 -8.47 13.71 -14.45
N GLU A 289 -9.03 14.51 -15.35
CA GLU A 289 -8.62 15.90 -15.62
C GLU A 289 -8.89 16.84 -14.44
N ASN A 290 -9.78 16.46 -13.52
CA ASN A 290 -10.08 17.25 -12.31
C ASN A 290 -8.94 17.19 -11.29
N SER A 291 -8.14 16.12 -11.31
CA SER A 291 -7.02 15.90 -10.39
C SER A 291 -5.72 16.38 -11.00
N TYR A 292 -4.89 17.06 -10.21
CA TYR A 292 -3.65 17.65 -10.71
C TYR A 292 -2.56 17.79 -9.66
N ILE A 293 -1.33 17.78 -10.14
CA ILE A 293 -0.13 18.23 -9.43
C ILE A 293 0.10 19.70 -9.82
N GLN A 294 0.23 20.57 -8.83
CA GLN A 294 0.48 21.99 -9.04
C GLN A 294 1.95 22.20 -9.44
N LEU A 295 2.20 22.80 -10.59
CA LEU A 295 3.54 23.20 -11.02
C LEU A 295 3.74 24.68 -10.72
N TRP A 296 4.78 25.30 -11.28
CA TRP A 296 5.04 26.72 -11.09
C TRP A 296 3.85 27.62 -11.49
N GLN A 297 3.48 28.54 -10.60
CA GLN A 297 2.38 29.49 -10.76
C GLN A 297 1.02 28.84 -11.09
N ASN A 298 0.58 28.93 -12.33
CA ASN A 298 -0.74 28.46 -12.78
C ASN A 298 -0.65 27.15 -13.57
N ASP A 299 0.55 26.65 -13.84
CA ASP A 299 0.77 25.42 -14.57
C ASP A 299 0.34 24.21 -13.73
N LYS A 300 -0.23 23.21 -14.39
CA LYS A 300 -0.74 22.00 -13.76
C LYS A 300 -0.37 20.80 -14.61
N LEU A 301 -0.03 19.71 -13.94
CA LEU A 301 0.06 18.39 -14.54
C LEU A 301 -1.16 17.59 -14.09
N THR A 302 -2.12 17.41 -14.99
CA THR A 302 -3.33 16.63 -14.71
C THR A 302 -3.06 15.12 -14.82
N LEU A 303 -3.93 14.30 -14.25
CA LEU A 303 -3.76 12.84 -14.28
C LEU A 303 -3.82 12.26 -15.70
N ASP A 304 -4.66 12.81 -16.58
CA ASP A 304 -4.75 12.40 -17.99
C ASP A 304 -3.49 12.78 -18.78
N GLN A 305 -2.87 13.92 -18.49
CA GLN A 305 -1.58 14.33 -19.06
C GLN A 305 -0.45 13.42 -18.57
N LEU A 306 -0.43 13.09 -17.27
CA LEU A 306 0.57 12.17 -16.72
C LEU A 306 0.54 10.82 -17.45
N ARG A 307 -0.66 10.30 -17.77
CA ARG A 307 -0.82 9.04 -18.52
C ARG A 307 -0.34 9.14 -19.97
N GLN A 308 -0.34 10.33 -20.58
CA GLN A 308 0.14 10.53 -21.95
C GLN A 308 1.67 10.44 -22.04
N LEU A 309 2.38 10.50 -20.92
CA LEU A 309 3.80 10.20 -20.87
C LEU A 309 3.98 8.69 -21.11
N ASN A 310 4.88 8.34 -22.03
CA ASN A 310 5.11 6.95 -22.42
C ASN A 310 5.99 6.23 -21.39
N TRP A 311 5.50 6.10 -20.14
CA TRP A 311 6.25 5.54 -19.00
C TRP A 311 6.88 4.18 -19.30
N SER A 312 6.26 3.36 -20.15
CA SER A 312 6.81 2.05 -20.55
C SER A 312 8.10 2.12 -21.36
N GLU A 313 8.38 3.25 -22.02
CA GLU A 313 9.61 3.48 -22.78
C GLU A 313 10.61 4.37 -22.04
N LEU A 314 10.18 4.98 -20.93
CA LEU A 314 11.01 5.83 -20.11
C LEU A 314 11.80 4.98 -19.09
N PRO A 315 13.03 5.37 -18.75
CA PRO A 315 13.84 4.66 -17.75
C PRO A 315 13.36 4.89 -16.31
N VAL A 316 12.21 5.55 -16.10
CA VAL A 316 11.71 5.93 -14.78
C VAL A 316 11.18 4.70 -14.04
N GLU A 317 11.88 4.30 -12.98
CA GLU A 317 11.55 3.16 -12.13
C GLU A 317 10.86 3.58 -10.82
N LEU A 318 11.00 4.85 -10.41
CA LEU A 318 10.34 5.40 -9.22
C LEU A 318 9.85 6.83 -9.44
N LEU A 319 8.55 7.05 -9.19
CA LEU A 319 7.95 8.38 -9.10
C LEU A 319 7.57 8.67 -7.64
N VAL A 320 8.14 9.72 -7.07
CA VAL A 320 7.83 10.23 -5.73
C VAL A 320 6.99 11.49 -5.84
N LEU A 321 5.76 11.43 -5.33
CA LEU A 321 4.86 12.58 -5.24
C LEU A 321 4.80 13.09 -3.80
N SER A 322 5.75 13.96 -3.43
CA SER A 322 5.77 14.65 -2.15
C SER A 322 4.78 15.83 -2.19
N ALA A 323 3.49 15.50 -2.11
CA ALA A 323 2.43 16.49 -2.26
C ALA A 323 1.28 16.35 -1.26
N CYS A 324 0.63 17.47 -0.96
CA CYS A 324 -0.52 17.51 -0.06
C CYS A 324 -1.71 16.70 -0.63
N GLN A 325 -2.53 16.14 0.28
CA GLN A 325 -3.78 15.43 -0.02
C GLN A 325 -3.62 14.18 -0.91
N THR A 326 -2.44 13.57 -0.93
CA THR A 326 -2.19 12.45 -1.84
C THR A 326 -2.99 11.17 -1.54
N ALA A 327 -3.63 11.09 -0.38
CA ALA A 327 -4.44 9.96 0.08
C ALA A 327 -5.83 10.35 0.62
N LEU A 328 -6.27 11.60 0.43
CA LEU A 328 -7.55 12.10 0.95
C LEU A 328 -8.54 12.33 -0.19
N GLY A 329 -9.59 11.51 -0.27
CA GLY A 329 -10.57 11.61 -1.33
C GLY A 329 -11.84 10.78 -1.08
N ASP A 330 -12.87 11.02 -1.87
CA ASP A 330 -14.09 10.22 -1.89
C ASP A 330 -13.94 8.94 -2.73
N ARG A 331 -15.02 8.16 -2.90
CA ARG A 331 -15.00 6.90 -3.67
C ARG A 331 -14.52 7.02 -5.11
N GLN A 332 -14.58 8.20 -5.74
CA GLN A 332 -14.09 8.41 -7.10
C GLN A 332 -12.64 8.90 -7.11
N ALA A 333 -12.23 9.68 -6.12
CA ALA A 333 -10.83 10.04 -5.92
C ALA A 333 -9.96 8.81 -5.57
N GLU A 334 -10.56 7.74 -5.01
CA GLU A 334 -9.95 6.42 -4.80
C GLU A 334 -9.52 5.67 -6.07
N LEU A 335 -9.87 6.15 -7.27
CA LEU A 335 -9.39 5.58 -8.55
C LEU A 335 -8.32 6.45 -9.23
N GLY A 336 -8.06 7.64 -8.67
CA GLY A 336 -7.05 8.59 -9.15
C GLY A 336 -5.67 8.27 -8.57
N PHE A 337 -4.85 9.29 -8.34
CA PHE A 337 -3.49 9.14 -7.78
C PHE A 337 -3.38 8.41 -6.44
N ALA A 338 -4.48 8.33 -5.68
CA ALA A 338 -4.53 7.66 -4.38
C ALA A 338 -4.89 6.17 -4.47
N GLY A 339 -5.06 5.63 -5.69
CA GLY A 339 -5.79 4.40 -5.97
C GLY A 339 -5.13 3.45 -6.94
#